data_AF-A0A3D0H0F3-F1
#
_entry.id   AF-A0A3D0H0F3-F1
#
_cell.length_a   1.000
_cell.length_b   1.000
_cell.length_c   1.000
_cell.angle_alpha   90.00
_cell.angle_beta   90.00
_cell.angle_gamma   90.00
#
_symmetry.space_group_name_H-M   'P 1'
#
loop_
_entity.id
_entity.type
_entity.pdbx_description
1 polymer ?
#
loop_
_entity_poly.entity_id
_entity_poly.type
_entity_poly.pdbx_seq_one_letter_code
_entity_poly.pdbx_strand_id
1 'polypeptide(L)'
;AVEAIVERFPGIHTACGLSNISFGLPARKFLNQTFMAMAIAKGLDGAIVNPLDRKMMANIVAAEALAGKDNYCVSYLKAFRGGLFEF
;
A
#
# COMPACT_ATOMS: atom_id res chain seq x y z
N ALA A 1 -7.62 -11.52 -8.11
CA ALA A 1 -8.75 -10.66 -8.54
C ALA A 1 -8.23 -9.34 -9.10
N VAL A 2 -7.53 -8.52 -8.31
CA VAL A 2 -6.97 -7.23 -8.76
C VAL A 2 -6.13 -7.38 -10.03
N GLU A 3 -5.11 -8.23 -9.99
CA GLU A 3 -4.23 -8.56 -11.14
C GLU A 3 -5.03 -8.90 -12.41
N ALA A 4 -5.96 -9.86 -12.33
CA ALA A 4 -6.79 -10.26 -13.47
C ALA A 4 -7.71 -9.14 -14.01
N ILE A 5 -8.19 -8.22 -13.15
CA ILE A 5 -9.01 -7.09 -13.58
C ILE A 5 -8.15 -6.07 -14.34
N VAL A 6 -6.97 -5.76 -13.80
CA VAL A 6 -6.03 -4.80 -14.41
C VAL A 6 -5.52 -5.30 -15.76
N GLU A 7 -5.21 -6.60 -15.87
CA GLU A 7 -4.82 -7.22 -17.14
C GLU A 7 -5.95 -7.20 -18.18
N ARG A 8 -7.19 -7.43 -17.75
CA ARG A 8 -8.34 -7.50 -18.65
C ARG A 8 -8.83 -6.13 -19.12
N PHE A 9 -8.64 -5.09 -18.32
CA PHE A 9 -9.11 -3.74 -18.60
C PHE A 9 -7.95 -2.73 -18.47
N PRO A 10 -7.11 -2.58 -19.50
CA PRO A 10 -5.99 -1.64 -19.47
C PRO A 10 -6.44 -0.21 -19.13
N GLY A 11 -5.77 0.40 -18.15
CA GLY A 11 -6.07 1.76 -17.68
C GLY A 11 -7.20 1.86 -16.66
N ILE A 12 -7.80 0.75 -16.22
CA ILE A 12 -8.76 0.77 -15.10
C ILE A 12 -8.03 1.04 -13.78
N HIS A 13 -8.72 1.70 -12.86
CA HIS A 13 -8.24 1.88 -11.49
C HIS A 13 -8.99 0.96 -10.54
N THR A 14 -8.25 0.33 -9.62
CA THR A 14 -8.83 -0.52 -8.57
C THR A 14 -8.69 0.11 -7.20
N ALA A 15 -9.75 0.03 -6.39
CA ALA A 15 -9.76 0.55 -5.03
C ALA A 15 -10.36 -0.43 -4.02
N CYS A 16 -9.84 -0.45 -2.78
CA CYS A 16 -10.43 -1.25 -1.70
C CYS A 16 -10.43 -0.53 -0.34
N GLY A 17 -11.41 -0.87 0.50
CA GLY A 17 -11.43 -0.49 1.91
C GLY A 17 -10.57 -1.44 2.75
N LEU A 18 -9.57 -0.91 3.45
CA LEU A 18 -8.53 -1.73 4.06
C LEU A 18 -8.94 -2.36 5.41
N SER A 19 -9.83 -1.72 6.17
CA SER A 19 -10.17 -2.12 7.54
C SER A 19 -10.96 -3.42 7.67
N ASN A 20 -11.60 -3.85 6.59
CA ASN A 20 -12.54 -4.97 6.60
C ASN A 20 -11.81 -6.32 6.64
N ILE A 21 -10.58 -6.40 6.12
CA ILE A 21 -9.81 -7.65 6.05
C ILE A 21 -9.47 -8.22 7.43
N SER A 22 -9.37 -7.37 8.44
CA SER A 22 -8.97 -7.74 9.80
C SER A 22 -10.15 -7.82 10.80
N PHE A 23 -11.40 -7.78 10.31
CA PHE A 23 -12.57 -7.86 11.19
C PHE A 23 -12.58 -9.19 11.97
N GLY A 24 -12.76 -9.12 13.29
CA GLY A 24 -12.73 -10.29 14.18
C GLY A 24 -11.34 -10.82 14.55
N LEU A 25 -10.26 -10.21 14.05
CA LEU A 25 -8.89 -10.67 14.29
C LEU A 25 -8.12 -9.75 15.27
N PRO A 26 -7.19 -10.29 16.08
CA PRO A 26 -6.27 -9.49 16.88
C PRO A 26 -5.21 -8.82 15.99
N ALA A 27 -4.48 -7.85 16.55
CA ALA A 27 -3.38 -7.15 15.87
C ALA A 27 -3.77 -6.54 14.50
N ARG A 28 -5.01 -6.03 14.37
CA ARG A 28 -5.61 -5.53 13.13
C ARG A 28 -4.74 -4.57 12.33
N LYS A 29 -4.05 -3.63 13.00
CA LYS A 29 -3.15 -2.67 12.33
C LYS A 29 -2.05 -3.37 11.54
N PHE A 30 -1.41 -4.37 12.15
CA PHE A 30 -0.34 -5.12 11.50
C PHE A 30 -0.88 -5.93 10.31
N LEU A 31 -2.02 -6.61 10.48
CA LEU A 31 -2.67 -7.34 9.38
C LEU A 31 -3.02 -6.42 8.20
N ASN A 32 -3.62 -5.27 8.49
CA ASN A 32 -3.98 -4.26 7.50
C ASN A 32 -2.72 -3.76 6.75
N GLN A 33 -1.64 -3.46 7.49
CA GLN A 33 -0.36 -3.00 6.95
C GLN A 33 0.26 -4.02 6.00
N THR A 34 0.29 -5.30 6.40
CA THR A 34 0.79 -6.40 5.58
C THR A 34 -0.08 -6.62 4.34
N PHE A 35 -1.40 -6.57 4.50
CA PHE A 35 -2.34 -6.66 3.39
C PHE A 35 -2.13 -5.55 2.35
N MET A 36 -1.91 -4.31 2.79
CA MET A 36 -1.66 -3.18 1.88
C MET A 36 -0.45 -3.44 0.97
N ALA A 37 0.68 -3.89 1.54
CA ALA A 37 1.88 -4.19 0.76
C ALA A 37 1.61 -5.29 -0.30
N MET A 38 0.90 -6.35 0.08
CA MET A 38 0.51 -7.41 -0.86
C MET A 38 -0.45 -6.91 -1.95
N ALA A 39 -1.40 -6.03 -1.61
CA ALA A 39 -2.35 -5.50 -2.55
C ALA A 39 -1.69 -4.59 -3.59
N ILE A 40 -0.75 -3.72 -3.16
CA ILE A 40 0.06 -2.89 -4.06
C ILE A 40 0.85 -3.78 -5.04
N ALA A 41 1.50 -4.85 -4.54
CA ALA A 41 2.23 -5.79 -5.37
C ALA A 41 1.36 -6.52 -6.41
N LYS A 42 0.04 -6.59 -6.17
CA LYS A 42 -0.95 -7.16 -7.09
C LYS A 42 -1.66 -6.13 -7.99
N GLY A 43 -1.20 -4.89 -7.98
CA GLY A 43 -1.69 -3.85 -8.89
C GLY A 43 -2.83 -3.00 -8.32
N LEU A 44 -3.02 -2.97 -6.99
CA LEU A 44 -3.98 -2.04 -6.39
C LEU A 44 -3.53 -0.59 -6.63
N ASP A 45 -4.47 0.29 -7.00
CA ASP A 45 -4.19 1.71 -7.29
C ASP A 45 -4.69 2.66 -6.19
N GLY A 46 -5.74 2.28 -5.47
CA GLY A 46 -6.34 3.11 -4.42
C GLY A 46 -6.69 2.30 -3.18
N ALA A 47 -6.55 2.93 -2.01
CA ALA A 47 -7.04 2.36 -0.76
C ALA A 47 -7.61 3.43 0.16
N ILE A 48 -8.74 3.12 0.80
CA ILE A 48 -9.28 3.95 1.88
C ILE A 48 -8.59 3.53 3.16
N VAL A 49 -7.67 4.38 3.63
CA VAL A 49 -6.78 4.14 4.78
C VAL A 49 -6.72 5.35 5.71
N ASN A 50 -6.23 5.16 6.94
CA ASN A 50 -5.90 6.26 7.84
C ASN A 50 -4.52 6.84 7.47
N PRO A 51 -4.43 8.08 6.93
CA PRO A 51 -3.15 8.67 6.55
C PRO A 51 -2.26 9.05 7.75
N LEU A 52 -2.82 9.09 8.97
CA LEU A 52 -2.07 9.36 10.20
C LEU A 52 -1.37 8.12 10.77
N ASP A 53 -1.64 6.92 10.23
CA ASP A 53 -0.88 5.72 10.57
C ASP A 53 0.47 5.75 9.84
N ARG A 54 1.51 6.27 10.52
CA ARG A 54 2.84 6.43 9.93
C ARG A 54 3.43 5.11 9.42
N LYS A 55 3.19 3.99 10.11
CA LYS A 55 3.66 2.66 9.66
C LYS A 55 2.92 2.20 8.41
N MET A 56 1.62 2.47 8.30
CA MET A 56 0.87 2.25 7.05
C MET A 56 1.47 3.05 5.90
N MET A 57 1.67 4.36 6.10
CA MET A 57 2.20 5.23 5.04
C MET A 57 3.64 4.84 4.64
N ALA A 58 4.48 4.48 5.61
CA ALA A 58 5.81 3.95 5.36
C ALA A 58 5.77 2.67 4.51
N ASN A 59 4.87 1.74 4.83
CA ASN A 59 4.70 0.50 4.08
C ASN A 59 4.17 0.74 2.66
N ILE A 60 3.30 1.72 2.45
CA ILE A 60 2.83 2.10 1.10
C ILE A 60 4.00 2.57 0.26
N VAL A 61 4.78 3.56 0.76
CA VAL A 61 5.93 4.10 0.02
C VAL A 61 6.98 3.02 -0.27
N ALA A 62 7.25 2.14 0.70
CA ALA A 62 8.16 1.03 0.51
C ALA A 62 7.64 0.01 -0.53
N ALA A 63 6.35 -0.35 -0.46
CA ALA A 63 5.76 -1.31 -1.38
C ALA A 63 5.68 -0.75 -2.82
N GLU A 64 5.40 0.55 -3.00
CA GLU A 64 5.43 1.19 -4.32
C GLU A 64 6.82 1.17 -4.94
N ALA A 65 7.87 1.45 -4.15
CA ALA A 65 9.25 1.35 -4.61
C ALA A 65 9.61 -0.08 -5.02
N LEU A 66 9.27 -1.08 -4.20
CA LEU A 66 9.53 -2.49 -4.50
C LEU A 66 8.71 -3.02 -5.67
N ALA A 67 7.51 -2.48 -5.90
CA ALA A 67 6.66 -2.82 -7.04
C ALA A 67 7.07 -2.10 -8.34
N GLY A 68 8.15 -1.31 -8.34
CA GLY A 68 8.60 -0.56 -9.51
C GLY A 68 7.70 0.62 -9.89
N LYS A 69 6.84 1.09 -8.97
CA LYS A 69 5.96 2.25 -9.15
C LYS A 69 6.64 3.59 -8.79
N ASP A 70 7.83 3.56 -8.18
CA ASP A 70 8.61 4.75 -7.81
C ASP A 70 9.90 4.84 -8.65
N ASN A 71 9.87 5.65 -9.72
CA ASN A 71 11.02 5.82 -10.60
C ASN A 71 12.25 6.31 -9.83
N TYR A 72 13.34 5.54 -9.92
CA TYR A 72 14.59 5.80 -9.20
C TYR A 72 14.43 5.90 -7.67
N CYS A 73 13.36 5.34 -7.12
CA CYS A 73 13.05 5.37 -5.68
C CYS A 73 13.02 6.80 -5.09
N VAL A 74 12.68 7.82 -5.89
CA VAL A 74 12.75 9.23 -5.47
C VAL A 74 11.79 9.50 -4.32
N SER A 75 10.58 8.95 -4.37
CA SER A 75 9.56 9.12 -3.33
C SER A 75 10.00 8.44 -2.04
N TYR A 76 10.59 7.24 -2.14
CA TYR A 76 11.16 6.52 -1.01
C TYR A 76 12.32 7.28 -0.34
N LEU A 77 13.27 7.79 -1.13
CA LEU A 77 14.39 8.57 -0.62
C LEU A 77 13.93 9.88 0.04
N LYS A 78 12.91 10.54 -0.54
CA LYS A 78 12.29 11.73 0.05
C LYS A 78 11.61 11.40 1.38
N ALA A 79 10.88 10.30 1.44
CA ALA A 79 10.23 9.84 2.68
C ALA A 79 11.25 9.52 3.78
N PHE A 80 12.38 8.91 3.42
CA PHE A 80 13.47 8.66 4.36
C PHE A 80 14.07 9.94 4.93
N ARG A 81 14.40 10.91 4.07
CA ARG A 81 14.89 12.23 4.52
C ARG A 81 13.87 12.99 5.36
N GLY A 82 12.58 12.76 5.14
CA GLY A 82 11.48 13.31 5.93
C GLY A 82 11.18 12.57 7.23
N GLY A 83 11.99 11.57 7.61
CA GLY A 83 11.84 10.83 8.87
C GLY A 83 10.64 9.87 8.89
N LEU A 84 10.03 9.53 7.74
CA LEU A 84 8.81 8.69 7.70
C LEU A 84 9.00 7.31 8.36
N PHE A 85 10.24 6.80 8.35
CA PHE A 85 10.59 5.47 8.86
C PHE A 85 11.02 5.47 10.35
N GLU A 86 10.91 6.60 11.05
CA GLU A 86 11.23 6.70 12.47
C GLU A 86 9.97 6.48 13.31
N PHE A 87 9.72 5.25 13.78
CA PHE A 87 8.48 4.89 14.50
C PHE A 87 8.70 4.52 15.96
#